data_AF-A0A7S2M7D7-F1
#
_entry.id   AF-A0A7S2M7D7-F1
#
_cell.length_a   1.000
_cell.length_b   1.000
_cell.length_c   1.000
_cell.angle_alpha   90.00
_cell.angle_beta   90.00
_cell.angle_gamma   90.00
#
_symmetry.space_group_name_H-M   'P 1'
#
loop_
_entity.id
_entity.type
_entity.pdbx_description
1 polymer ?
#
loop_
_entity_poly.entity_id
_entity_poly.type
_entity_poly.pdbx_seq_one_letter_code
_entity_poly.pdbx_strand_id
1 'polypeptide(L)'
;VDTLLADGGNLAAAEAGLHRVVLLKDSLSDFELEISDLMDMIQRVLDSEQDMLDLLLAARAQAEARGERLDTSLHDEVELMLENYHRQLELNLSDVKSMQRHVQSKQDFMAISLDVHRNRMSRMNVHLGIGAVSIGICTTVAGDLGMNVPIP
;
A
#
# COMPACT_ATOMS: atom_id res chain seq x y z
N VAL A 1 -17.55 -6.22 29.01
CA VAL A 1 -16.28 -5.46 29.12
C VAL A 1 -15.25 -6.02 28.16
N ASP A 2 -15.13 -7.36 28.06
CA ASP A 2 -14.19 -8.03 27.15
C ASP A 2 -14.42 -7.75 25.66
N THR A 3 -15.66 -7.51 25.22
CA THR A 3 -15.98 -7.17 23.83
C THR A 3 -15.61 -5.75 23.40
N LEU A 4 -15.62 -4.78 24.32
CA LEU A 4 -15.20 -3.38 24.04
C LEU A 4 -13.67 -3.25 24.02
N LEU A 5 -12.96 -4.04 24.82
CA LEU A 5 -11.50 -4.15 24.79
C LEU A 5 -11.02 -4.89 23.54
N ALA A 6 -11.76 -5.92 23.09
CA ALA A 6 -11.48 -6.62 21.83
C ALA A 6 -11.73 -5.72 20.59
N ASP A 7 -12.78 -4.89 20.62
CA ASP A 7 -13.08 -3.93 19.55
C ASP A 7 -12.07 -2.77 19.51
N GLY A 8 -11.65 -2.25 20.68
CA GLY A 8 -10.56 -1.28 20.79
C GLY A 8 -9.20 -1.82 20.35
N GLY A 9 -8.91 -3.10 20.65
CA GLY A 9 -7.73 -3.79 20.16
C GLY A 9 -7.73 -3.99 18.65
N ASN A 10 -8.88 -4.31 18.06
CA ASN A 10 -9.05 -4.39 16.61
C ASN A 10 -8.97 -3.01 15.94
N LEU A 11 -9.46 -1.95 16.58
CA LEU A 11 -9.37 -0.59 16.05
C LEU A 11 -7.92 -0.08 16.06
N ALA A 12 -7.19 -0.31 17.16
CA ALA A 12 -5.77 0.00 17.25
C ALA A 12 -4.92 -0.85 16.29
N ALA A 13 -5.28 -2.13 16.10
CA ALA A 13 -4.64 -2.99 15.11
C ALA A 13 -4.96 -2.57 13.67
N ALA A 14 -6.18 -2.09 13.40
CA ALA A 14 -6.59 -1.55 12.10
C ALA A 14 -5.90 -0.22 11.82
N GLU A 15 -5.73 0.65 12.82
CA GLU A 15 -5.01 1.92 12.73
C GLU A 15 -3.51 1.69 12.51
N ALA A 16 -2.89 0.78 13.26
CA ALA A 16 -1.49 0.38 13.05
C ALA A 16 -1.29 -0.31 11.69
N GLY A 17 -2.27 -1.11 11.25
CA GLY A 17 -2.29 -1.71 9.91
C GLY A 17 -2.39 -0.66 8.81
N LEU A 18 -3.27 0.33 8.98
CA LEU A 18 -3.42 1.44 8.03
C LEU A 18 -2.16 2.30 7.95
N HIS A 19 -1.57 2.65 9.09
CA HIS A 19 -0.31 3.40 9.14
C HIS A 19 0.83 2.64 8.46
N ARG A 20 0.94 1.32 8.67
CA ARG A 20 1.90 0.47 7.95
C ARG A 20 1.68 0.47 6.44
N VAL A 21 0.42 0.46 6.00
CA VAL A 21 0.10 0.45 4.58
C VAL A 21 0.40 1.81 3.95
N VAL A 22 0.15 2.91 4.66
CA VAL A 22 0.53 4.26 4.22
C VAL A 22 2.05 4.39 4.10
N LEU A 23 2.80 3.97 5.12
CA LEU A 23 4.26 3.96 5.06
C LEU A 23 4.79 3.09 3.90
N LEU A 24 4.19 1.93 3.68
CA LEU A 24 4.56 1.05 2.57
C LEU A 24 4.28 1.71 1.21
N LYS A 25 3.18 2.46 1.09
CA LYS A 25 2.84 3.22 -0.12
C LYS A 25 3.87 4.30 -0.39
N ASP A 26 4.23 5.08 0.63
CA ASP A 26 5.19 6.18 0.51
C ASP A 26 6.57 5.64 0.09
N SER A 27 7.08 4.60 0.76
CA SER A 27 8.34 3.95 0.36
C SER A 27 8.30 3.37 -1.06
N LEU A 28 7.15 2.86 -1.50
CA LEU A 28 7.00 2.32 -2.85
C LEU A 28 6.93 3.42 -3.91
N SER A 29 6.38 4.59 -3.57
CA SER A 29 6.40 5.78 -4.42
C SER A 29 7.80 6.36 -4.52
N ASP A 30 8.56 6.42 -3.43
CA ASP A 30 9.97 6.85 -3.46
C ASP A 30 10.80 5.89 -4.32
N PHE A 31 10.59 4.58 -4.18
CA PHE A 31 11.24 3.57 -5.02
C PHE A 31 10.86 3.67 -6.51
N GLU A 32 9.61 4.01 -6.83
CA GLU A 32 9.19 4.26 -8.22
C GLU A 32 9.95 5.44 -8.83
N LEU A 33 10.12 6.53 -8.08
CA LEU A 33 10.88 7.70 -8.51
C LEU A 33 12.34 7.34 -8.75
N GLU A 34 12.97 6.61 -7.80
CA GLU A 34 14.35 6.17 -7.94
C GLU A 34 14.57 5.26 -9.16
N ILE A 35 13.67 4.31 -9.41
CA ILE A 35 13.76 3.45 -10.62
C ILE A 35 13.58 4.29 -11.87
N SER A 36 12.64 5.23 -11.89
CA SER A 36 12.42 6.10 -13.05
C SER A 36 13.66 6.92 -13.37
N ASP A 37 14.29 7.51 -12.35
CA ASP A 37 15.53 8.27 -12.51
C ASP A 37 16.68 7.38 -13.02
N LEU A 38 16.78 6.15 -12.51
CA LEU A 38 17.77 5.18 -12.95
C LEU A 38 17.56 4.78 -14.41
N MET A 39 16.31 4.51 -14.81
CA MET A 39 15.97 4.21 -16.21
C MET A 39 16.34 5.37 -17.14
N ASP A 40 16.05 6.62 -16.76
CA ASP A 40 16.43 7.80 -17.52
C ASP A 40 17.96 7.93 -17.66
N MET A 41 18.72 7.58 -16.62
CA MET A 41 20.18 7.56 -16.69
C MET A 41 20.71 6.47 -17.63
N ILE A 42 20.15 5.25 -17.58
CA ILE A 42 20.52 4.18 -18.50
C ILE A 42 20.19 4.56 -19.94
N GLN A 43 19.04 5.19 -20.18
CA GLN A 43 18.64 5.63 -21.51
C GLN A 43 19.63 6.66 -22.07
N ARG A 44 20.07 7.63 -21.25
CA ARG A 44 21.08 8.61 -21.68
C ARG A 44 22.40 7.97 -22.10
N VAL A 45 22.82 6.90 -21.41
CA VAL A 45 24.04 6.16 -21.76
C VAL A 45 23.83 5.38 -23.06
N LEU A 46 22.67 4.74 -23.24
CA LEU A 46 22.31 4.05 -24.47
C LEU A 46 22.24 4.99 -25.69
N ASP A 47 21.89 6.27 -25.49
CA ASP A 47 21.80 7.25 -26.58
C ASP A 47 23.18 7.68 -27.15
N SER A 48 24.30 7.34 -26.50
CA SER A 48 25.66 7.72 -26.90
C SER A 48 26.59 6.52 -27.02
N GLU A 49 26.93 6.15 -28.26
CA GLU A 49 27.96 5.13 -28.55
C GLU A 49 29.30 5.44 -27.86
N GLN A 50 29.66 6.73 -27.79
CA GLN A 50 30.89 7.20 -27.14
C GLN A 50 30.87 6.91 -25.64
N ASP A 51 29.73 7.13 -24.97
CA ASP A 51 29.59 6.90 -23.53
C ASP A 51 29.68 5.40 -23.22
N MET A 52 29.08 4.56 -24.08
CA MET A 52 29.18 3.10 -23.96
C MET A 52 30.62 2.60 -24.12
N LEU A 53 31.38 3.17 -25.06
CA LEU A 53 32.80 2.84 -25.23
C LEU A 53 33.65 3.31 -24.06
N ASP A 54 33.32 4.45 -23.45
CA ASP A 54 34.04 4.98 -22.29
C ASP A 54 33.82 4.14 -21.02
N LEU A 55 32.71 3.38 -20.93
CA LEU A 55 32.50 2.39 -19.87
C LEU A 55 33.49 1.22 -19.93
N LEU A 56 34.06 0.92 -21.10
CA LEU A 56 34.97 -0.20 -21.33
C LEU A 56 36.41 0.08 -20.87
N LEU A 57 36.57 0.53 -19.63
CA LEU A 57 37.86 0.90 -19.02
C LEU A 57 38.88 -0.25 -19.04
N ALA A 58 38.43 -1.48 -18.78
CA ALA A 58 39.29 -2.66 -18.78
C ALA A 58 39.77 -3.03 -20.20
N ALA A 59 38.87 -3.00 -21.19
CA ALA A 59 39.21 -3.29 -22.58
C ALA A 59 40.13 -2.21 -23.15
N ARG A 60 39.89 -0.94 -22.79
CA ARG A 60 40.75 0.19 -23.15
C ARG A 60 42.17 0.02 -22.60
N ALA A 61 42.30 -0.29 -21.31
CA ALA A 61 43.61 -0.54 -20.70
C ALA A 61 44.36 -1.71 -21.38
N GLN A 62 43.63 -2.75 -21.80
CA GLN A 62 44.22 -3.89 -22.53
C GLN A 62 44.62 -3.54 -23.97
N ALA A 63 43.85 -2.71 -24.66
CA ALA A 63 44.19 -2.23 -26.01
C ALA A 63 45.43 -1.34 -25.97
N GLU A 64 45.50 -0.42 -25.00
CA GLU A 64 46.67 0.44 -24.76
C GLU A 64 47.92 -0.39 -24.45
N ALA A 65 47.81 -1.45 -23.64
CA ALA A 65 48.91 -2.36 -23.34
C ALA A 65 49.42 -3.15 -24.57
N ARG A 66 48.56 -3.37 -25.57
CA ARG A 66 48.90 -4.04 -26.84
C ARG A 66 49.34 -3.06 -27.94
N GLY A 67 49.22 -1.74 -27.71
CA GLY A 67 49.47 -0.71 -28.72
C GLY A 67 48.37 -0.64 -29.80
N GLU A 68 47.19 -1.19 -29.53
CA GLU A 68 46.05 -1.25 -30.44
C GLU A 68 45.00 -0.20 -30.04
N ARG A 69 44.14 0.19 -31.00
CA ARG A 69 42.96 1.02 -30.71
C ARG A 69 41.83 0.12 -30.18
N LEU A 70 41.01 0.67 -29.29
CA LEU A 70 39.81 -0.01 -28.80
C LEU A 70 38.92 -0.39 -29.98
N ASP A 71 38.49 -1.65 -30.02
CA ASP A 71 37.53 -2.12 -31.01
C ASP A 71 36.18 -1.44 -30.74
N THR A 72 35.73 -0.67 -31.72
CA THR A 72 34.47 0.09 -31.64
C THR A 72 33.28 -0.87 -31.60
N SER A 73 33.38 -2.10 -32.11
CA SER A 73 32.27 -3.08 -32.08
C SER A 73 31.95 -3.63 -30.69
N LEU A 74 32.78 -3.34 -29.68
CA LEU A 74 32.50 -3.74 -28.29
C LEU A 74 31.32 -2.98 -27.67
N HIS A 75 30.88 -1.85 -28.26
CA HIS A 75 29.70 -1.14 -27.77
C HIS A 75 28.41 -1.95 -27.96
N ASP A 76 28.29 -2.76 -29.02
CA ASP A 76 27.11 -3.60 -29.30
C ASP A 76 26.79 -4.55 -28.13
N GLU A 77 27.82 -5.11 -27.48
CA GLU A 77 27.64 -6.01 -26.33
C GLU A 77 27.15 -5.24 -25.09
N VAL A 78 27.71 -4.05 -24.87
CA VAL A 78 27.31 -3.16 -23.78
C VAL A 78 25.87 -2.67 -23.98
N GLU A 79 25.52 -2.29 -25.21
CA GLU A 79 24.17 -1.89 -25.62
C GLU A 79 23.16 -2.99 -25.30
N LEU A 80 23.42 -4.22 -25.78
CA LEU A 80 22.53 -5.36 -25.53
C LEU A 80 22.34 -5.64 -24.03
N MET A 81 23.40 -5.55 -23.23
CA MET A 81 23.29 -5.71 -21.77
C MET A 81 22.47 -4.60 -21.14
N LEU A 82 22.75 -3.34 -21.48
CA LEU A 82 22.04 -2.18 -20.93
C LEU A 82 20.57 -2.16 -21.33
N GLU A 83 20.22 -2.51 -22.57
CA GLU A 83 18.84 -2.68 -23.02
C GLU A 83 18.12 -3.78 -22.23
N ASN A 84 18.81 -4.90 -21.96
CA ASN A 84 18.25 -5.99 -21.17
C ASN A 84 17.94 -5.54 -19.74
N TYR A 85 18.85 -4.79 -19.11
CA TYR A 85 18.65 -4.20 -17.78
C TYR A 85 17.53 -3.15 -17.78
N HIS A 86 17.48 -2.27 -18.78
CA HIS A 86 16.42 -1.29 -18.95
C HIS A 86 15.05 -1.97 -19.00
N ARG A 87 14.92 -3.02 -19.84
CA ARG A 87 13.69 -3.80 -19.95
C ARG A 87 13.32 -4.54 -18.67
N GLN A 88 14.30 -5.06 -17.92
CA GLN A 88 14.03 -5.68 -16.61
C GLN A 88 13.53 -4.65 -15.58
N LEU A 89 14.07 -3.44 -15.59
CA LEU A 89 13.63 -2.36 -14.71
C LEU A 89 12.20 -1.91 -15.05
N GLU A 90 11.84 -1.80 -16.32
CA GLU A 90 10.45 -1.53 -16.76
C GLU A 90 9.45 -2.57 -16.24
N LEU A 91 9.81 -3.86 -16.33
CA LEU A 91 8.97 -4.95 -15.83
C LEU A 91 8.79 -4.87 -14.32
N ASN A 92 9.90 -4.68 -13.58
CA ASN A 92 9.86 -4.52 -12.12
C ASN A 92 8.99 -3.32 -11.70
N LEU A 93 9.10 -2.19 -12.41
CA LEU A 93 8.28 -0.99 -12.15
C LEU A 93 6.79 -1.26 -12.37
N SER A 94 6.44 -1.97 -13.45
CA SER A 94 5.07 -2.36 -13.75
C SER A 94 4.48 -3.27 -12.66
N ASP A 95 5.27 -4.24 -12.18
CA ASP A 95 4.86 -5.15 -11.11
C ASP A 95 4.66 -4.41 -9.77
N VAL A 96 5.57 -3.49 -9.45
CA VAL A 96 5.46 -2.58 -8.31
C VAL A 96 4.16 -1.75 -8.38
N LYS A 97 3.87 -1.13 -9.53
CA LYS A 97 2.62 -0.38 -9.76
C LYS A 97 1.37 -1.25 -9.61
N SER A 98 1.44 -2.50 -10.07
CA SER A 98 0.37 -3.47 -9.88
C SER A 98 0.13 -3.76 -8.40
N MET A 99 1.20 -4.00 -7.63
CA MET A 99 1.12 -4.25 -6.20
C MET A 99 0.56 -3.04 -5.43
N GLN A 100 0.98 -1.82 -5.78
CA GLN A 100 0.45 -0.56 -5.23
C GLN A 100 -1.05 -0.43 -5.46
N ARG A 101 -1.55 -0.76 -6.67
CA ARG A 101 -2.98 -0.78 -6.99
C ARG A 101 -3.75 -1.82 -6.17
N HIS A 102 -3.17 -3.01 -5.98
CA HIS A 102 -3.78 -4.04 -5.13
C HIS A 102 -3.87 -3.59 -3.66
N VAL A 103 -2.84 -2.90 -3.16
CA VAL A 103 -2.85 -2.32 -1.82
C VAL A 103 -3.93 -1.23 -1.69
N GLN A 104 -4.00 -0.30 -2.64
CA GLN A 104 -5.03 0.76 -2.65
C GLN A 104 -6.44 0.18 -2.70
N SER A 105 -6.69 -0.82 -3.55
CA SER A 105 -7.99 -1.50 -3.62
C SER A 105 -8.38 -2.18 -2.30
N LYS A 106 -7.42 -2.72 -1.54
CA LYS A 106 -7.68 -3.25 -0.19
C LYS A 106 -7.95 -2.15 0.84
N GLN A 107 -7.30 -0.99 0.75
CA GLN A 107 -7.61 0.16 1.60
C GLN A 107 -9.03 0.68 1.36
N ASP A 108 -9.44 0.79 0.10
CA ASP A 108 -10.79 1.23 -0.27
C ASP A 108 -11.86 0.24 0.23
N PHE A 109 -11.58 -1.06 0.15
CA PHE A 109 -12.45 -2.09 0.73
C PHE A 109 -12.56 -1.98 2.25
N MET A 110 -11.46 -1.71 2.95
CA MET A 110 -11.47 -1.49 4.41
C MET A 110 -12.29 -0.25 4.80
N ALA A 111 -12.18 0.85 4.04
CA ALA A 111 -12.97 2.06 4.28
C ALA A 111 -14.48 1.78 4.14
N ILE A 112 -14.89 1.09 3.08
CA ILE A 112 -16.29 0.70 2.86
C ILE A 112 -16.78 -0.22 4.00
N SER A 113 -15.96 -1.18 4.41
CA SER A 113 -16.31 -2.11 5.50
C SER A 113 -16.53 -1.38 6.84
N LEU A 114 -15.69 -0.39 7.15
CA LEU A 114 -15.81 0.41 8.37
C LEU A 114 -17.10 1.24 8.39
N ASP A 115 -17.50 1.79 7.24
CA ASP A 115 -18.77 2.52 7.11
C ASP A 115 -19.98 1.60 7.27
N VAL A 116 -19.91 0.38 6.74
CA VAL A 116 -20.95 -0.65 6.97
C VAL A 116 -21.05 -1.01 8.46
N HIS A 117 -19.91 -1.16 9.15
CA HIS A 117 -19.89 -1.40 10.59
C HIS A 117 -20.50 -0.26 11.40
N ARG A 118 -20.17 1.01 11.09
CA ARG A 118 -20.81 2.18 11.72
C ARG A 118 -22.31 2.22 11.49
N ASN A 119 -22.74 1.97 10.26
CA ASN A 119 -24.16 1.91 9.91
C ASN A 119 -24.90 0.78 10.65
N ARG A 120 -24.24 -0.38 10.84
CA ARG A 120 -24.79 -1.48 11.64
C ARG A 120 -24.91 -1.11 13.12
N MET A 121 -23.92 -0.42 13.69
CA MET A 121 -23.97 0.03 15.08
C MET A 121 -25.10 1.03 15.33
N SER A 122 -25.28 2.03 14.45
CA SER A 122 -26.39 2.99 14.57
C SER A 122 -27.75 2.28 14.50
N ARG A 123 -27.89 1.31 13.59
CA ARG A 123 -29.11 0.50 13.48
C ARG A 123 -29.37 -0.32 14.74
N MET A 124 -28.33 -0.94 15.30
CA MET A 124 -28.42 -1.70 16.55
C MET A 124 -28.85 -0.81 17.73
N ASN A 125 -28.30 0.41 17.83
CA ASN A 125 -28.68 1.36 18.87
C ASN A 125 -30.17 1.74 18.79
N VAL A 126 -30.70 1.93 17.58
CA VAL A 126 -32.13 2.21 17.38
C VAL A 126 -33.00 1.03 17.85
N HIS A 127 -32.63 -0.22 17.51
CA HIS A 127 -33.37 -1.40 17.96
C HIS A 127 -33.31 -1.58 19.49
N LEU A 128 -32.15 -1.36 20.11
CA LEU A 128 -32.01 -1.40 21.55
C LEU A 128 -32.82 -0.30 22.24
N GLY A 129 -32.87 0.91 21.68
CA GLY A 129 -33.71 2.00 22.18
C GLY A 129 -35.19 1.66 22.16
N ILE A 130 -35.69 1.05 21.07
CA ILE A 130 -37.08 0.57 20.99
C ILE A 130 -37.36 -0.48 22.08
N GLY A 131 -36.43 -1.42 22.30
CA GLY A 131 -36.54 -2.43 23.36
C GLY A 131 -36.50 -1.83 24.77
N ALA A 132 -35.66 -0.83 25.02
CA ALA A 132 -35.58 -0.16 26.31
C ALA A 132 -36.86 0.63 26.61
N VAL A 133 -37.43 1.29 25.61
CA VAL A 133 -38.71 2.02 25.75
C VAL A 133 -39.86 1.05 26.06
N SER A 134 -39.93 -0.09 25.37
CA SER A 134 -40.99 -1.08 25.63
C SER A 134 -40.88 -1.69 27.03
N ILE A 135 -39.66 -2.03 27.47
CA ILE A 135 -39.41 -2.50 28.83
C ILE A 135 -39.77 -1.43 29.85
N GLY A 136 -39.39 -0.16 29.62
CA GLY A 136 -39.70 0.96 30.52
C GLY A 136 -41.21 1.15 30.74
N ILE A 137 -42.02 1.02 29.69
CA ILE A 137 -43.49 1.06 29.80
C ILE A 137 -44.00 -0.10 30.66
N CYS A 138 -43.55 -1.33 30.37
CA CYS A 138 -43.94 -2.52 31.15
C CYS A 138 -43.54 -2.39 32.63
N THR A 139 -42.33 -1.91 32.92
CA THR A 139 -41.84 -1.68 34.28
C THR A 139 -42.64 -0.60 35.00
N THR A 140 -43.04 0.47 34.30
CA THR A 140 -43.87 1.53 34.90
C THR A 140 -45.24 0.99 35.31
N VAL A 141 -45.90 0.23 34.44
CA VAL A 141 -47.20 -0.40 34.73
C VAL A 141 -47.09 -1.42 35.87
N ALA A 142 -46.05 -2.26 35.85
CA ALA A 142 -45.80 -3.24 36.90
C ALA A 142 -45.47 -2.57 38.25
N GLY A 143 -44.77 -1.44 38.24
CA GLY A 143 -44.46 -0.64 39.42
C GLY A 143 -45.71 -0.04 40.05
N ASP A 144 -46.60 0.54 39.22
CA ASP A 144 -47.86 1.12 39.69
C ASP A 144 -48.77 0.06 40.36
N LEU A 145 -48.84 -1.15 39.79
CA LEU A 145 -49.61 -2.26 40.36
C LEU A 145 -48.91 -2.98 41.53
N GLY A 146 -47.59 -2.89 41.64
CA GLY A 146 -46.80 -3.54 42.70
C GLY A 146 -46.64 -2.69 43.96
N MET A 147 -46.98 -1.41 43.91
CA MET A 147 -46.99 -0.53 45.07
C MET A 147 -48.12 -0.91 46.03
N ASN A 148 -47.79 -1.05 47.32
CA ASN A 148 -48.73 -1.43 48.39
C ASN A 148 -49.68 -0.27 48.75
N VAL A 149 -50.52 0.16 47.81
CA VAL A 149 -51.59 1.14 47.99
C VAL A 149 -52.93 0.41 47.96
N PRO A 150 -53.82 0.60 48.96
CA PRO A 150 -55.13 -0.06 48.98
C PRO A 150 -55.96 0.42 47.80
N ILE A 151 -56.34 -0.55 46.96
CA ILE A 151 -57.22 -0.36 45.81
C ILE A 151 -58.64 -0.09 46.35
N PRO A 152 -59.27 1.08 46.07
CA PRO A 152 -60.68 1.31 46.40
C PRO A 152 -61.63 0.53 45.50
#